data_AF-A0YUP9-F1
#
_entry.id   AF-A0YUP9-F1
#
_cell.length_a   1.000
_cell.length_b   1.000
_cell.length_c   1.000
_cell.angle_alpha   90.00
_cell.angle_beta   90.00
_cell.angle_gamma   90.00
#
_symmetry.space_group_name_H-M   'P 1'
#
loop_
_entity.id
_entity.type
_entity.pdbx_description
1 polymer ?
#
loop_
_entity_poly.entity_id
_entity_poly.type
_entity_poly.pdbx_seq_one_letter_code
_entity_poly.pdbx_strand_id
1 'polypeptide(L)' 'MKAAERSPRYFGRFEEVLVEGENPRDPSQVMGRTRGNRLTFFTGNLAELKGKVVKVKVTEVRPFSLTGEAVELCVSR' A
#
# COMPACT_ATOMS: atom_id res chain seq x y z
N MET A 1 1.37 -28.47 0.58
CA MET A 1 2.05 -27.74 -0.53
C MET A 1 1.90 -26.25 -0.30
N LYS A 2 2.95 -25.49 -0.63
CA LYS A 2 3.35 -24.22 -0.02
C LYS A 2 2.37 -23.05 -0.25
N ALA A 3 1.88 -22.43 0.83
CA ALA A 3 1.18 -21.15 0.77
C ALA A 3 2.10 -19.95 0.41
N ALA A 4 3.41 -20.19 0.26
CA ALA A 4 4.40 -19.17 -0.06
C ALA A 4 4.58 -18.88 -1.57
N GLU A 5 4.08 -19.74 -2.47
CA GLU A 5 4.45 -19.68 -3.90
C GLU A 5 3.56 -18.77 -4.77
N ARG A 6 2.58 -18.05 -4.19
CA ARG A 6 1.71 -17.11 -4.94
C ARG A 6 2.06 -15.62 -4.80
N SER A 7 3.13 -15.28 -4.09
CA SER A 7 3.53 -13.87 -3.89
C SER A 7 4.31 -13.15 -5.00
N PRO A 8 4.93 -13.77 -6.04
CA PRO A 8 5.73 -12.99 -6.98
C PRO A 8 4.91 -12.08 -7.91
N ARG A 9 3.57 -12.19 -7.93
CA ARG A 9 2.71 -11.43 -8.86
C ARG A 9 2.64 -9.93 -8.57
N TYR A 10 2.85 -9.52 -7.32
CA TYR A 10 2.69 -8.11 -6.93
C TYR A 10 4.00 -7.33 -6.94
N PHE A 11 5.15 -8.02 -6.85
CA PHE A 11 6.44 -7.33 -6.79
C PHE A 11 6.68 -6.50 -8.05
N GLY A 12 6.98 -5.22 -7.88
CA GLY A 12 7.20 -4.27 -8.98
C GLY A 12 5.93 -3.77 -9.67
N ARG A 13 4.74 -4.21 -9.26
CA ARG A 13 3.48 -3.66 -9.77
C ARG A 13 3.11 -2.35 -9.08
N PHE A 14 2.32 -1.56 -9.79
CA PHE A 14 1.65 -0.39 -9.25
C PHE A 14 0.23 -0.78 -8.86
N GLU A 15 -0.12 -0.55 -7.60
CA GLU A 15 -1.45 -0.81 -7.07
C GLU A 15 -2.07 0.50 -6.59
N GLU A 16 -3.38 0.63 -6.77
CA GLU A 16 -4.18 1.73 -6.23
C GLU A 16 -4.56 1.40 -4.79
N VAL A 17 -4.12 2.22 -3.84
CA VAL A 17 -4.33 2.00 -2.40
C VAL A 17 -5.19 3.13 -1.84
N LEU A 18 -6.35 2.77 -1.28
CA LEU A 18 -7.17 3.71 -0.50
C LEU A 18 -6.57 3.82 0.90
N VAL A 19 -6.18 5.02 1.31
CA VAL A 19 -5.57 5.26 2.63
C VAL A 19 -6.66 5.41 3.69
N GLU A 20 -6.55 4.61 4.75
CA GLU A 20 -7.55 4.54 5.82
C GLU A 20 -6.97 4.94 7.19
N GLY A 21 -5.68 4.74 7.42
CA GLY A 21 -5.04 4.99 8.71
C GLY A 21 -3.52 5.11 8.64
N GLU A 22 -2.91 5.38 9.79
CA GLU A 22 -1.46 5.35 9.98
C GLU A 22 -1.02 3.96 10.42
N ASN A 23 0.23 3.61 10.14
CA ASN A 23 0.80 2.38 10.63
C ASN A 23 1.08 2.52 12.15
N PRO A 24 0.42 1.72 13.02
CA PRO A 24 0.60 1.83 14.47
C PRO A 24 2.00 1.46 14.95
N ARG A 25 2.82 0.81 14.10
CA ARG A 25 4.21 0.47 14.41
C ARG A 25 5.21 1.54 13.96
N ASP A 26 4.84 2.34 12.96
CA ASP A 26 5.71 3.34 12.36
C ASP A 26 4.86 4.52 11.87
N PRO A 27 4.79 5.63 12.62
CA PRO A 27 3.97 6.79 12.27
C PRO A 27 4.47 7.53 11.02
N SER A 28 5.65 7.19 10.47
CA SER A 28 6.10 7.70 9.17
C SER A 28 5.39 7.05 7.98
N GLN A 29 4.67 5.94 8.23
CA GLN A 29 3.96 5.18 7.22
C GLN A 29 2.45 5.29 7.39
N VAL A 30 1.76 5.31 6.25
CA VAL A 30 0.31 5.13 6.18
C VAL A 30 -0.02 3.71 5.78
N MET A 31 -1.23 3.30 6.15
CA MET A 31 -1.82 2.03 5.77
C MET A 31 -3.14 2.23 5.05
N GLY A 32 -3.37 1.34 4.10
CA GLY A 32 -4.55 1.35 3.26
C GLY A 32 -4.81 -0.01 2.64
N ARG A 33 -5.81 -0.07 1.78
CA ARG A 33 -6.19 -1.32 1.10
C ARG A 33 -6.22 -1.12 -0.40
N THR A 34 -5.74 -2.12 -1.14
CA THR A 34 -5.91 -2.16 -2.59
C THR A 34 -7.34 -2.50 -2.96
N ARG A 35 -7.69 -2.35 -4.25
CA ARG A 35 -8.98 -2.83 -4.80
C ARG A 35 -9.21 -4.32 -4.58
N GLY A 36 -8.15 -5.11 -4.50
CA GLY A 36 -8.17 -6.53 -4.13
C GLY A 36 -8.28 -6.79 -2.63
N ASN A 37 -8.62 -5.78 -1.83
CA ASN A 37 -8.74 -5.84 -0.38
C ASN A 37 -7.44 -6.24 0.37
N ARG A 38 -6.28 -6.00 -0.24
CA ARG A 38 -4.97 -6.35 0.35
C ARG A 38 -4.40 -5.18 1.12
N LEU A 39 -4.01 -5.44 2.38
CA LEU A 39 -3.40 -4.44 3.25
C LEU A 39 -2.07 -3.98 2.66
N THR A 40 -1.88 -2.68 2.55
CA THR A 40 -0.68 -2.08 1.95
C THR A 40 -0.14 -0.97 2.83
N PHE A 41 1.17 -0.97 3.03
CA PHE A 41 1.90 0.04 3.80
C PHE A 41 2.83 0.80 2.86
N PHE A 42 2.89 2.12 3.04
CA PHE A 42 3.81 2.98 2.31
C PHE A 42 4.07 4.27 3.08
N THR A 43 5.19 4.91 2.81
CA THR A 43 5.56 6.19 3.43
C THR A 43 4.62 7.30 2.97
N GLY A 44 4.09 8.08 3.92
CA GLY A 44 3.18 9.18 3.61
C GLY A 44 2.62 9.85 4.87
N ASN A 45 1.96 10.99 4.68
CA ASN A 45 1.30 11.72 5.75
C ASN A 45 -0.20 11.37 5.78
N LEU A 46 -0.69 10.79 6.89
CA LEU A 46 -2.10 10.42 7.02
C LEU A 46 -3.03 11.63 6.87
N ALA A 47 -2.68 12.79 7.43
CA ALA A 47 -3.54 13.97 7.41
C ALA A 47 -3.85 14.44 5.98
N GLU A 48 -2.90 14.26 5.06
CA GLU A 48 -3.05 14.65 3.65
C GLU A 48 -3.68 13.55 2.79
N LEU A 49 -3.49 12.30 3.19
CA LEU A 49 -3.79 11.13 2.36
C LEU A 49 -5.07 10.40 2.75
N LYS A 50 -5.58 10.56 3.98
CA LYS A 50 -6.75 9.84 4.45
C LYS A 50 -7.95 10.02 3.51
N GLY A 51 -8.54 8.90 3.08
CA GLY A 51 -9.67 8.89 2.15
C GLY A 51 -9.29 9.09 0.68
N LYS A 52 -8.00 9.26 0.36
CA LYS A 52 -7.50 9.35 -1.02
C LYS A 52 -6.98 8.01 -1.51
N VAL A 53 -7.04 7.84 -2.82
CA VAL A 53 -6.43 6.71 -3.53
C VAL A 53 -5.05 7.15 -4.01
N VAL A 54 -4.02 6.45 -3.57
CA VAL A 54 -2.62 6.71 -3.92
C VAL A 54 -2.09 5.56 -4.74
N LYS A 55 -1.34 5.87 -5.79
CA LYS A 55 -0.67 4.85 -6.61
C LYS A 55 0.65 4.47 -5.94
N VAL A 56 0.76 3.21 -5.55
CA VAL A 56 1.90 2.68 -4.79
C VAL A 56 2.60 1.61 -5.60
N LYS A 57 3.93 1.74 -5.78
CA LYS A 57 4.77 0.69 -6.35
C LYS A 57 5.14 -0.29 -5.26
N VAL A 58 4.73 -1.53 -5.40
CA VAL A 58 4.99 -2.59 -4.44
C VAL A 58 6.47 -2.98 -4.52
N THR A 59 7.19 -2.78 -3.42
CA THR A 59 8.61 -3.12 -3.25
C THR A 59 8.80 -4.38 -2.42
N GLU A 60 7.81 -4.78 -1.61
CA GLU A 60 7.85 -6.01 -0.82
C GLU A 60 6.48 -6.68 -0.78
N VAL A 61 6.46 -8.02 -0.89
CA VAL A 61 5.22 -8.82 -0.82
C VAL A 61 5.29 -9.77 0.36
N ARG A 62 4.48 -9.51 1.38
CA ARG A 62 4.32 -10.36 2.57
C ARG A 62 3.07 -11.23 2.44
N PRO A 63 2.92 -12.30 3.26
CA PRO A 63 1.78 -13.21 3.16
C PRO A 63 0.40 -12.52 3.28
N PHE A 64 0.31 -11.47 4.11
CA PHE A 64 -0.95 -10.76 4.41
C PHE A 64 -0.93 -9.28 4.05
N SER A 65 0.22 -8.75 3.63
CA SER A 65 0.37 -7.33 3.31
C SER A 65 1.31 -7.09 2.14
N LEU A 66 1.24 -5.89 1.58
CA LEU A 66 2.17 -5.34 0.62
C LEU A 66 2.89 -4.16 1.27
N THR A 67 4.14 -3.95 0.91
CA THR A 67 4.86 -2.72 1.25
C THR A 67 5.35 -2.09 -0.04
N GLY A 68 5.29 -0.78 -0.12
CA GLY A 68 5.67 -0.06 -1.32
C GLY A 68 5.95 1.42 -1.08
N GLU A 69 6.20 2.10 -2.18
CA GLU A 69 6.48 3.53 -2.21
C GLU A 69 5.41 4.24 -3.05
N ALA A 70 4.89 5.37 -2.56
CA ALA A 70 3.95 6.20 -3.31
C ALA A 70 4.65 6.83 -4.52
N VAL A 71 4.07 6.67 -5.70
CA VAL A 71 4.65 7.17 -6.97
C VAL A 71 3.87 8.37 -7.49
N GLU A 72 2.58 8.44 -7.18
CA GLU A 72 1.72 9.52 -7.65
C GLU A 72 0.66 9.83 -6.60
N LEU A 73 0.74 11.04 -6.04
CA LEU A 73 -0.35 11.64 -5.30
C LEU A 73 -1.34 12.12 -6.35
N CYS A 74 -2.41 11.36 -6.61
CA CYS A 74 -3.50 11.87 -7.44
C CYS A 74 -4.16 13.02 -6.66
N VAL A 75 -3.67 14.24 -6.91
CA VAL A 75 -4.33 15.47 -6.47
C VAL A 75 -5.52 15.62 -7.40
N SER A 76 -6.69 15.15 -6.93
CA SER A 76 -7.96 15.52 -7.55
C SER A 76 -8.06 17.04 -7.48
N ARG A 77 -7.82 17.69 -8.61
CA ARG A 77 -7.97 19.13 -8.83
C ARG A 77 -9.42 19.47 -9.07
#